data_AF-A0A183KN38-F1
#
_entry.id   AF-A0A183KN38-F1
#
_cell.length_a   1.000
_cell.length_b   1.000
_cell.length_c   1.000
_cell.angle_alpha   90.00
_cell.angle_beta   90.00
_cell.angle_gamma   90.00
#
_symmetry.space_group_name_H-M   'P 1'
#
loop_
_entity.id
_entity.type
_entity.pdbx_description
1 polymer ?
#
loop_
_entity_poly.entity_id
_entity_poly.type
_entity_poly.pdbx_seq_one_letter_code
_entity_poly.pdbx_strand_id
1 'polypeptide(L)' 'MRDLNAKVGIDNTGYEDIMGRHGLGERNENAERSANLCAFNKLVIGGPILPHKRIHKATWISPDHTTENQIDHICIN' A
#
# COMPACT_ATOMS: atom_id res chain seq x y z
N MET A 1 9.43 -0.34 7.15
CA MET A 1 9.35 0.78 6.18
C MET A 1 8.21 1.69 6.60
N ARG A 2 8.16 2.93 6.13
CA ARG A 2 7.09 3.87 6.49
C ARG A 2 6.65 4.62 5.24
N ASP A 3 7.30 5.73 4.90
CA ASP A 3 6.97 6.48 3.69
C ASP A 3 7.88 6.06 2.53
N LEU A 4 7.30 5.40 1.53
CA LEU A 4 7.97 5.02 0.27
C LEU A 4 7.33 5.72 -0.94
N ASN A 5 6.36 6.61 -0.70
CA ASN A 5 5.50 7.15 -1.75
C ASN A 5 4.91 6.07 -2.68
N ALA A 6 4.58 4.92 -2.09
CA ALA A 6 4.12 3.72 -2.79
C ALA A 6 2.60 3.61 -2.66
N LYS A 7 1.89 3.76 -3.78
CA LYS A 7 0.44 3.52 -3.82
C LYS A 7 0.24 2.08 -4.23
N VAL A 8 -0.11 1.23 -3.27
CA VAL A 8 -0.16 -0.21 -3.47
C VAL A 8 -1.47 -0.65 -4.15
N GLY A 9 -2.57 0.02 -3.83
CA GLY A 9 -3.86 -0.20 -4.45
C GLY A 9 -4.54 -1.52 -4.07
N ILE A 10 -5.58 -1.88 -4.83
CA ILE A 10 -6.43 -3.05 -4.58
C ILE A 10 -5.94 -4.29 -5.34
N ASP A 11 -5.38 -4.09 -6.52
CA ASP A 11 -4.92 -5.17 -7.40
C ASP A 11 -3.61 -5.76 -6.89
N ASN A 12 -3.68 -6.97 -6.34
CA ASN A 12 -2.53 -7.72 -5.81
C ASN A 12 -2.11 -8.87 -6.72
N THR A 13 -2.56 -8.90 -7.98
CA THR A 13 -2.23 -9.99 -8.91
C THR A 13 -0.71 -10.15 -9.03
N GLY A 14 -0.21 -11.36 -8.76
CA GLY A 14 1.21 -11.71 -8.75
C GLY A 14 1.98 -11.35 -7.48
N TYR A 15 1.30 -10.78 -6.47
CA TYR A 15 1.86 -10.40 -5.16
C TYR A 15 0.98 -10.87 -4.00
N GLU A 16 0.17 -11.90 -4.20
CA GLU A 16 -0.89 -12.35 -3.29
C GLU A 16 -0.35 -12.72 -1.91
N ASP A 17 0.87 -13.27 -1.84
CA ASP A 17 1.51 -13.71 -0.60
C ASP A 17 2.08 -12.56 0.25
N ILE A 18 2.28 -11.38 -0.34
CA ILE A 18 2.93 -10.24 0.32
C ILE A 18 2.04 -9.00 0.40
N MET A 19 0.89 -9.00 -0.29
CA MET A 19 0.04 -7.83 -0.45
C MET A 19 -1.43 -8.22 -0.40
N GLY A 20 -2.19 -7.52 0.44
CA GLY A 20 -3.64 -7.68 0.50
C GLY A 20 -4.40 -6.91 -0.59
N ARG A 21 -5.72 -7.07 -0.62
CA ARG A 21 -6.63 -6.44 -1.59
C ARG A 21 -7.35 -5.21 -1.07
N HIS A 22 -6.97 -4.73 0.11
CA HIS A 22 -7.66 -3.62 0.77
C HIS A 22 -6.88 -2.31 0.72
N GLY A 23 -5.89 -2.16 -0.17
CA GLY A 23 -5.23 -0.88 -0.35
C GLY A 23 -6.15 0.20 -0.95
N LEU A 24 -5.67 1.44 -0.97
CA LEU A 24 -6.36 2.58 -1.57
C LEU A 24 -5.70 3.00 -2.89
N GLY A 25 -6.52 3.33 -3.88
CA GLY A 25 -6.07 3.89 -5.16
C GLY A 25 -5.54 2.85 -6.15
N GLU A 26 -4.87 3.35 -7.19
CA GLU A 26 -4.22 2.53 -8.21
C GLU A 26 -2.73 2.34 -7.91
N ARG A 27 -2.22 1.19 -8.34
CA ARG A 27 -0.83 0.80 -8.13
C ARG A 27 0.11 1.69 -8.95
N ASN A 28 1.14 2.25 -8.32
CA ASN A 28 2.18 3.01 -9.01
C ASN A 28 3.51 2.25 -9.08
N GLU A 29 4.45 2.72 -9.91
CA GLU A 29 5.78 2.09 -10.06
C GLU A 29 6.54 1.94 -8.73
N ASN A 30 6.39 2.91 -7.81
CA ASN A 30 7.00 2.83 -6.49
C ASN A 30 6.45 1.66 -5.67
N ALA A 31 5.15 1.36 -5.81
CA ALA A 31 4.57 0.21 -5.15
C ALA A 31 5.03 -1.12 -5.74
N GLU A 32 5.27 -1.22 -7.05
CA GLU A 32 5.89 -2.41 -7.63
C GLU A 32 7.31 -2.62 -7.08
N ARG A 33 8.12 -1.57 -7.01
CA ARG A 33 9.46 -1.63 -6.40
C ARG A 33 9.40 -2.00 -4.92
N SER A 34 8.44 -1.45 -4.18
CA SER A 34 8.21 -1.79 -2.77
C SER A 34 7.77 -3.24 -2.60
N ALA A 35 6.89 -3.74 -3.47
CA ALA A 35 6.42 -5.12 -3.46
C ALA A 35 7.57 -6.09 -3.75
N ASN A 36 8.40 -5.80 -4.76
CA ASN A 36 9.61 -6.58 -5.05
C ASN A 36 10.60 -6.61 -3.89
N LEU A 37 10.81 -5.48 -3.22
CA LEU A 37 11.64 -5.40 -2.01
C LEU A 37 11.06 -6.27 -0.88
N CYS A 38 9.74 -6.26 -0.69
CA CYS A 38 9.08 -7.09 0.31
C CYS A 38 9.15 -8.58 -0.06
N ALA A 39 8.90 -8.94 -1.33
CA ALA A 39 9.03 -10.30 -1.85
C ALA A 39 10.42 -10.87 -1.59
N PHE A 40 11.46 -10.11 -1.93
CA PHE A 40 12.86 -10.53 -1.76
C PHE A 40 13.21 -10.78 -0.29
N ASN A 41 12.69 -9.95 0.61
CA ASN A 41 12.96 -10.03 2.05
C ASN A 41 11.92 -10.86 2.83
N LYS A 42 10.99 -11.54 2.14
CA LYS A 42 9.88 -12.30 2.76
C LYS A 42 9.03 -11.47 3.72
N LEU A 43 8.80 -10.20 3.38
CA LEU A 43 7.95 -9.29 4.13
C LEU A 43 6.56 -9.19 3.50
N VAL A 44 5.56 -8.88 4.34
CA VAL A 44 4.20 -8.58 3.93
C VAL A 44 3.93 -7.08 4.14
N ILE A 45 3.35 -6.43 3.14
CA ILE A 45 2.92 -5.03 3.20
C ILE A 45 1.63 -4.97 4.02
N GLY A 46 1.68 -4.33 5.18
CA GLY A 46 0.58 -4.28 6.16
C GLY A 46 -0.62 -3.42 5.77
N GLY A 47 -0.38 -2.28 5.11
CA GLY A 47 -1.42 -1.31 4.74
C GLY A 47 -2.63 -1.91 4.00
N PRO A 48 -2.46 -2.81 3.02
CA PRO A 48 -3.55 -3.42 2.28
C PRO A 48 -4.10 -4.74 2.86
N ILE A 49 -3.60 -5.26 3.99
CA ILE A 49 -4.00 -6.58 4.52
C ILE A 49 -5.41 -6.59 5.10
N LEU A 50 -5.77 -5.57 5.89
CA LEU A 50 -7.00 -5.59 6.66
C LEU A 50 -8.10 -4.74 6.01
N PRO A 51 -9.35 -5.21 6.03
CA PRO A 51 -10.48 -4.38 5.66
C PRO A 51 -10.61 -3.26 6.68
N HIS A 52 -10.56 -2.01 6.20
CA HIS A 52 -10.68 -0.83 7.06
C HIS A 52 -11.49 0.26 6.36
N LYS A 53 -12.09 1.16 7.15
CA LYS A 53 -12.84 2.30 6.59
C LYS A 53 -11.89 3.24 5.86
N ARG A 54 -12.34 3.79 4.72
CA ARG A 54 -11.57 4.68 3.85
C ARG A 54 -10.96 5.88 4.60
N ILE A 55 -11.71 6.46 5.54
CA ILE A 55 -11.28 7.59 6.41
C ILE A 55 -10.02 7.31 7.24
N HIS A 56 -9.62 6.06 7.37
CA HIS A 56 -8.44 5.63 8.12
C HIS A 56 -7.37 4.97 7.23
N LYS A 57 -7.61 4.83 5.92
CA LYS A 57 -6.65 4.27 4.96
C LYS A 57 -5.78 5.34 4.33
N ALA A 58 -6.34 6.52 4.10
CA ALA A 58 -5.58 7.65 3.57
C ALA A 58 -4.54 8.09 4.61
N THR A 59 -3.26 8.01 4.26
CA THR A 59 -2.17 8.53 5.09
C THR A 59 -1.75 9.92 4.63
N TRP A 60 -2.14 10.29 3.42
CA TRP A 60 -2.00 11.62 2.87
C TRP A 60 -3.28 12.07 2.17
N ILE A 61 -3.70 13.31 2.43
CA ILE A 61 -4.87 13.94 1.84
C ILE A 61 -4.43 15.30 1.29
N SER A 62 -4.82 15.63 0.07
CA SER A 62 -4.50 16.93 -0.53
C SER A 62 -5.18 18.09 0.22
N PRO A 63 -4.61 19.31 0.21
CA PRO A 63 -5.20 20.45 0.93
C PRO A 63 -6.62 20.83 0.49
N ASP A 64 -6.98 20.50 -0.75
CA ASP A 64 -8.32 20.71 -1.33
C ASP A 64 -9.30 19.55 -1.03
N HIS A 65 -8.86 18.52 -0.29
CA HIS A 65 -9.63 17.33 0.07
C HIS A 65 -10.17 16.49 -1.11
N THR A 66 -9.63 16.68 -2.32
CA THR A 66 -10.07 15.93 -3.51
C THR A 66 -9.32 14.62 -3.71
N THR A 67 -8.08 14.55 -3.20
CA THR A 67 -7.17 13.42 -3.42
C THR A 67 -6.77 12.79 -2.10
N GLU A 68 -6.89 11.47 -2.02
CA GLU A 68 -6.50 10.68 -0.87
C GLU A 68 -5.53 9.58 -1.33
N ASN A 69 -4.40 9.44 -0.66
CA ASN A 69 -3.40 8.43 -0.97
C ASN A 69 -3.02 7.63 0.28
N GLN A 70 -2.77 6.34 0.11
CA GLN A 70 -2.15 5.47 1.10
C GLN A 70 -0.69 5.26 0.68
N ILE A 71 0.22 6.06 1.22
CA ILE A 71 1.64 6.06 0.86
C ILE A 71 2.55 5.58 1.99
N ASP A 72 2.02 5.57 3.22
CA ASP A 72 2.70 5.03 4.37
C ASP A 72 2.32 3.56 4.58
N HIS A 73 3.33 2.69 4.60
CA HIS A 73 3.13 1.25 4.78
C HIS A 73 4.13 0.68 5.78
N ILE A 74 3.61 -0.03 6.77
CA ILE A 74 4.41 -0.89 7.64
C ILE A 74 4.59 -2.22 6.93
N CYS A 75 5.81 -2.75 6.92
CA CYS A 75 6.11 -4.08 6.39
C CYS A 75 6.49 -4.98 7.56
N ILE A 76 5.93 -6.19 7.59
CA ILE A 76 6.03 -7.16 8.69
C ILE A 76 6.63 -8.47 8.15
N ASN A 77 7.32 -9.22 9.01
CA ASN A 77 7.85 -10.56 8.72
C ASN A 77 7.00 -11.62 9.42
#